data_AF-A0A1X1B123-F1
#
_entry.id   AF-A0A1X1B123-F1
#
_cell.length_a   1.000
_cell.length_b   1.000
_cell.length_c   1.000
_cell.angle_alpha   90.00
_cell.angle_beta   90.00
_cell.angle_gamma   90.00
#
_symmetry.space_group_name_H-M   'P 1'
#
loop_
_entity.id
_entity.type
_entity.pdbx_description
1 polymer ?
#
loop_
_entity_poly.entity_id
_entity_poly.type
_entity_poly.pdbx_seq_one_letter_code
_entity_poly.pdbx_strand_id
1 'polypeptide(L)' 'MRDRTIVHQVPQTGDLWRSEHERLFYFENVAADAADERGEDFADLVSVDDGQPGRTATVTYRVLA' A
#
# COMPACT_ATOMS: atom_id res chain seq x y z
N MET A 1 10.99 14.96 -0.65
CA MET A 1 10.19 13.88 -0.04
C MET A 1 8.83 14.43 0.34
N ARG A 2 7.76 13.73 -0.05
CA ARG A 2 6.36 14.10 0.21
C ARG A 2 5.58 12.85 0.59
N ASP A 3 4.58 13.02 1.44
CA ASP A 3 3.67 11.93 1.80
C ASP A 3 2.44 11.95 0.87
N ARG A 4 1.99 10.77 0.48
CA ARG A 4 0.86 10.50 -0.41
C ARG A 4 -0.10 9.54 0.27
N THR A 5 -1.37 9.66 -0.07
CA THR A 5 -2.42 8.77 0.45
C THR A 5 -3.27 8.28 -0.70
N ILE A 6 -3.58 7.00 -0.67
CA ILE A 6 -4.50 6.34 -1.60
C ILE A 6 -5.49 5.49 -0.84
N VAL A 7 -6.62 5.25 -1.49
CA VAL A 7 -7.64 4.30 -1.04
C VAL A 7 -7.53 3.07 -1.93
N HIS A 8 -7.38 1.90 -1.32
CA HIS A 8 -7.18 0.65 -2.03
C HIS A 8 -8.16 -0.42 -1.57
N GLN A 9 -8.85 -1.07 -2.52
CA GLN A 9 -9.74 -2.18 -2.20
C GLN A 9 -8.92 -3.46 -2.03
N VAL A 10 -8.92 -3.98 -0.81
CA VAL A 10 -8.17 -5.19 -0.50
C VAL A 10 -8.93 -6.42 -1.00
N PRO A 11 -8.30 -7.27 -1.85
CA PRO A 11 -8.95 -8.46 -2.35
C PRO A 11 -9.33 -9.43 -1.23
N GLN A 12 -10.49 -10.07 -1.37
CA GLN A 12 -11.03 -11.04 -0.41
C GLN A 12 -10.45 -12.45 -0.69
N THR A 13 -9.15 -12.56 -0.90
CA THR A 13 -8.52 -13.88 -1.11
C THR A 13 -8.07 -14.41 0.25
N GLY A 14 -8.53 -15.60 0.63
CA GLY A 14 -8.31 -16.18 1.95
C GLY A 14 -6.83 -16.47 2.31
N ASP A 15 -5.93 -16.45 1.32
CA ASP A 15 -4.52 -16.79 1.45
C ASP A 15 -3.55 -15.61 1.26
N LEU A 16 -4.03 -14.37 1.06
CA LEU A 16 -3.18 -13.23 0.65
C LEU A 16 -2.04 -12.88 1.62
N TRP A 17 -2.12 -13.31 2.87
CA TRP A 17 -1.17 -12.96 3.92
C TRP A 17 -1.06 -14.10 4.90
N ARG A 18 -0.12 -15.00 4.64
CA ARG A 18 0.26 -16.09 5.57
C ARG A 18 1.13 -15.57 6.71
N SER A 19 1.65 -14.35 6.57
CA SER A 19 2.48 -13.64 7.55
C SER A 19 2.25 -12.12 7.49
N GLU A 20 2.62 -11.42 8.58
CA GLU A 20 2.59 -9.95 8.61
C GLU A 20 3.53 -9.33 7.57
N HIS A 21 4.67 -9.98 7.28
CA HIS A 21 5.60 -9.54 6.25
C HIS A 21 4.98 -9.54 4.85
N GLU A 22 4.25 -10.59 4.47
CA GLU A 22 3.53 -10.62 3.19
C GLU A 22 2.46 -9.53 3.10
N ARG A 23 1.80 -9.21 4.22
CA ARG A 23 0.85 -8.10 4.27
C ARG A 23 1.51 -6.76 4.02
N LEU A 24 2.63 -6.48 4.71
CA LEU A 24 3.36 -5.22 4.51
C LEU A 24 3.88 -5.13 3.08
N PHE A 25 4.50 -6.21 2.58
CA PHE A 25 5.01 -6.28 1.21
C PHE A 25 3.91 -6.04 0.17
N TYR A 26 2.72 -6.59 0.38
CA TYR A 26 1.57 -6.30 -0.48
C TYR A 26 1.27 -4.79 -0.56
N PHE A 27 1.19 -4.10 0.58
CA PHE A 27 0.90 -2.67 0.60
C PHE A 27 2.06 -1.80 0.10
N GLU A 28 3.31 -2.26 0.24
CA GLU A 28 4.48 -1.63 -0.39
C GLU A 28 4.36 -1.66 -1.91
N ASN A 29 3.97 -2.80 -2.50
CA ASN A 29 3.75 -2.90 -3.95
C ASN A 29 2.60 -1.99 -4.40
N VAL A 30 1.47 -2.01 -3.67
CA VAL A 30 0.33 -1.11 -3.96
C VAL A 30 0.74 0.37 -3.91
N ALA A 31 1.56 0.76 -2.93
CA ALA A 31 2.07 2.13 -2.83
C ALA A 31 3.08 2.46 -3.93
N ALA A 32 3.94 1.51 -4.31
CA ALA A 32 4.91 1.66 -5.38
C ALA A 32 4.23 1.83 -6.75
N ASP A 33 3.25 0.98 -7.06
CA ASP A 33 2.45 1.06 -8.28
C ASP A 33 1.73 2.42 -8.35
N ALA A 34 1.13 2.86 -7.24
CA ALA A 34 0.44 4.15 -7.19
C ALA A 34 1.37 5.37 -7.31
N ALA A 35 2.64 5.23 -6.91
CA ALA A 35 3.66 6.24 -7.14
C ALA A 35 4.07 6.28 -8.63
N ASP A 36 4.32 5.11 -9.22
CA ASP A 36 4.70 4.95 -10.64
C ASP A 36 3.62 5.49 -11.59
N GLU A 37 2.34 5.21 -11.31
CA GLU A 37 1.20 5.75 -12.07
C GLU A 37 1.15 7.30 -12.09
N ARG A 38 1.78 7.94 -11.09
CA ARG A 38 1.89 9.40 -10.97
C ARG A 38 3.24 9.94 -11.46
N GLY A 39 4.15 9.07 -11.89
CA GLY A 39 5.52 9.41 -12.25
C GLY A 39 6.37 9.85 -11.05
N GLU A 40 6.06 9.34 -9.86
CA GLU A 40 6.78 9.62 -8.62
C GLU A 40 7.59 8.38 -8.17
N ASP A 41 8.77 8.61 -7.59
CA ASP A 41 9.59 7.51 -7.06
C ASP A 41 9.13 7.13 -5.65
N PHE A 42 8.68 5.90 -5.46
CA PHE A 42 8.34 5.37 -4.14
C PHE A 42 9.57 5.32 -3.23
N ALA A 43 9.42 5.82 -1.99
CA ALA A 43 10.47 5.82 -0.99
C ALA A 43 10.20 4.83 0.15
N ASP A 44 9.01 4.88 0.74
CA ASP A 44 8.69 4.07 1.92
C ASP A 44 7.18 3.97 2.17
N LEU A 45 6.75 2.88 2.82
CA LEU A 45 5.38 2.72 3.31
C LEU A 45 5.27 3.31 4.71
N VAL A 46 4.38 4.30 4.90
CA VAL A 46 4.25 5.02 6.17
C VAL A 46 3.22 4.37 7.08
N SER A 47 2.01 4.11 6.57
CA SER A 47 0.95 3.50 7.35
C SER A 47 -0.13 2.86 6.47
N VAL A 48 -0.83 1.88 7.03
CA VAL A 48 -2.00 1.25 6.42
C VAL A 48 -3.11 1.18 7.45
N ASP A 49 -4.23 1.80 7.13
CA ASP A 49 -5.47 1.75 7.92
C ASP A 49 -6.48 0.82 7.24
N ASP A 50 -7.24 0.05 8.02
CA ASP A 50 -8.24 -0.93 7.53
C ASP A 50 -7.74 -1.93 6.47
N GLY A 51 -6.45 -2.30 6.54
CA GLY A 51 -5.75 -3.24 5.64
C GLY A 51 -6.17 -4.72 5.71
N GLN A 52 -7.42 -5.02 6.03
CA GLN A 52 -7.96 -6.39 6.13
C GLN A 52 -8.58 -6.87 4.80
N PRO A 53 -8.57 -8.18 4.50
CA PRO A 53 -9.12 -8.70 3.25
C PRO A 53 -10.62 -8.42 3.13
N GLY A 54 -11.04 -7.98 1.94
CA GLY A 54 -12.41 -7.56 1.65
C GLY A 54 -12.79 -6.19 2.22
N ARG A 55 -11.86 -5.45 2.82
CA ARG A 55 -12.05 -4.06 3.29
C ARG A 55 -11.40 -3.07 2.33
N THR A 56 -11.73 -1.81 2.55
CA THR A 56 -11.09 -0.68 1.88
C THR A 56 -10.00 -0.15 2.80
N ALA A 57 -8.76 -0.26 2.37
CA ALA A 57 -7.60 0.22 3.10
C ALA A 57 -7.26 1.65 2.70
N THR A 58 -6.80 2.45 3.68
CA THR A 58 -6.16 3.74 3.41
C THR A 58 -4.66 3.55 3.55
N VAL A 59 -3.93 3.71 2.45
CA VAL A 59 -2.47 3.50 2.40
C VAL A 59 -1.78 4.85 2.33
N THR A 60 -0.92 5.14 3.29
CA THR A 60 -0.07 6.33 3.29
C THR A 60 1.37 5.91 3.00
N TYR A 61 1.99 6.55 2.03
CA TYR A 61 3.34 6.26 1.58
C TYR A 61 4.12 7.53 1.29
N ARG A 62 5.44 7.42 1.24
CA ARG A 62 6.35 8.52 0.96
C ARG A 62 6.94 8.35 -0.43
N VAL A 63 7.10 9.47 -1.13
CA VAL A 63 7.77 9.53 -2.44
C VAL A 63 8.98 10.48 -2.40
N LEU A 64 9.97 10.19 -3.23
CA LEU A 64 11.02 11.13 -3.61
C LEU A 64 10.42 12.10 -4.65
N ALA A 65 10.78 13.38 -4.54
CA ALA A 65 10.18 14.44 -5.35
C ALA A 65 11.05 14.75 -6.56
#